data_AF-A0A8J7L606-F1
#
_entry.id   AF-A0A8J7L606-F1
#
_cell.length_a   1.000
_cell.length_b   1.000
_cell.length_c   1.000
_cell.angle_alpha   90.00
_cell.angle_beta   90.00
_cell.angle_gamma   90.00
#
_symmetry.space_group_name_H-M   'P 1'
#
loop_
_entity.id
_entity.type
_entity.pdbx_description
1 polymer ?
#
loop_
_entity_poly.entity_id
_entity_poly.type
_entity_poly.pdbx_seq_one_letter_code
_entity_poly.pdbx_strand_id
1 'polypeptide(L)'
;MLLTPRQNSKLSLFFFFCFTLLLTLFLSLPWVNAKETPKPKPQDWQINGISAALDDGHDQIKKYALDKLVEYDLKDLKSPVKKPEDIAEKAAKILKDEKVSAGVRSSAASALGNLGDAATKYVPDIANILKDEKVDAFVRSDAASA
;
A
#
# COMPACT_ATOMS: atom_id res chain seq x y z
N MET A 1 30.94 -40.42 -58.37
CA MET A 1 29.63 -39.73 -58.48
C MET A 1 29.10 -39.57 -57.07
N LEU A 2 29.31 -38.40 -56.45
CA LEU A 2 28.96 -38.15 -55.05
C LEU A 2 27.59 -37.46 -54.99
N LEU A 3 26.60 -38.13 -54.40
CA LEU A 3 25.28 -37.56 -54.13
C LEU A 3 25.33 -36.85 -52.78
N THR A 4 25.17 -35.52 -52.76
CA THR A 4 24.94 -34.77 -51.53
C THR A 4 23.43 -34.66 -51.27
N PRO A 5 22.94 -35.05 -50.08
CA PRO A 5 21.53 -34.93 -49.76
C PRO A 5 21.19 -33.47 -49.43
N ARG A 6 20.29 -32.87 -50.22
CA ARG A 6 19.76 -31.52 -50.00
C ARG A 6 18.80 -31.54 -48.80
N GLN A 7 19.30 -31.11 -47.64
CA GLN A 7 18.51 -31.05 -46.42
C GLN A 7 17.57 -29.83 -46.47
N ASN A 8 16.30 -30.05 -46.79
CA ASN A 8 15.24 -29.04 -46.76
C ASN A 8 14.46 -29.17 -45.44
N SER A 9 14.92 -28.53 -44.37
CA SER A 9 14.04 -28.29 -43.22
C SER A 9 13.16 -27.07 -43.53
N LYS A 10 11.94 -27.32 -44.04
CA LYS A 10 10.92 -26.26 -44.10
C LYS A 10 10.45 -26.02 -42.67
N LEU A 11 11.09 -25.09 -41.96
CA LEU A 11 10.64 -24.67 -40.64
C LEU A 11 9.20 -24.14 -40.79
N SER A 12 8.24 -24.83 -40.18
CA SER A 12 6.80 -24.58 -40.37
C SER A 12 6.43 -23.18 -39.89
N LEU A 13 5.53 -22.49 -40.61
CA LEU A 13 4.97 -21.21 -40.19
C LEU A 13 4.33 -21.29 -38.79
N PHE A 14 3.76 -22.45 -38.46
CA PHE A 14 3.22 -22.75 -37.13
C PHE A 14 4.32 -22.74 -36.04
N PHE A 15 5.52 -23.25 -36.36
CA PHE A 15 6.65 -23.23 -35.44
C PHE A 15 7.09 -21.80 -35.13
N PHE A 16 7.17 -20.94 -36.16
CA PHE A 16 7.48 -19.53 -35.97
C PHE A 16 6.42 -18.81 -35.13
N PHE A 17 5.13 -19.08 -35.36
CA PHE A 17 4.05 -18.51 -34.57
C PHE A 17 4.13 -18.92 -33.08
N CYS A 18 4.30 -20.22 -32.80
CA CYS A 18 4.45 -20.70 -31.43
C CYS A 18 5.72 -20.15 -30.77
N PHE A 19 6.81 -20.03 -31.53
CA PHE A 19 8.07 -19.48 -31.02
C PHE A 19 7.95 -18.00 -30.67
N THR A 20 7.33 -17.17 -31.52
CA THR A 20 7.12 -15.76 -31.21
C THR A 20 6.13 -15.55 -30.07
N LEU A 21 5.07 -16.36 -29.98
CA LEU A 21 4.15 -16.34 -28.84
C LEU A 21 4.86 -16.73 -27.53
N LEU A 22 5.68 -17.77 -27.54
CA LEU A 22 6.46 -18.17 -26.35
C LEU A 22 7.51 -17.12 -25.98
N LEU A 23 8.18 -16.51 -26.96
CA LEU A 23 9.17 -15.47 -26.72
C LEU A 23 8.53 -14.20 -26.15
N THR A 24 7.37 -13.78 -26.68
CA THR A 24 6.62 -12.65 -26.15
C THR A 24 6.09 -12.92 -24.75
N LEU A 25 5.63 -14.14 -24.45
CA LEU A 25 5.29 -14.54 -23.08
C LEU A 25 6.51 -14.52 -22.16
N PHE A 26 7.64 -15.10 -22.57
CA PHE A 26 8.87 -15.09 -21.76
C PHE A 26 9.42 -13.68 -21.49
N LEU A 27 9.33 -12.78 -22.47
CA LEU A 27 9.75 -11.38 -22.33
C LEU A 27 8.73 -10.52 -21.56
N SER A 28 7.46 -10.95 -21.50
CA SER A 28 6.40 -10.28 -20.73
C SER A 28 6.21 -10.86 -19.32
N LEU A 29 6.78 -12.03 -19.03
CA LEU A 29 6.87 -12.52 -17.66
C LEU A 29 7.78 -11.59 -16.85
N PRO A 30 7.38 -11.21 -15.64
CA PRO A 30 8.17 -10.33 -14.79
C PRO A 30 9.42 -11.07 -14.32
N TRP A 31 10.51 -10.97 -15.09
CA TRP A 31 11.86 -11.25 -14.59
C TRP A 31 12.16 -10.37 -13.36
N VAL A 32 11.46 -9.25 -13.23
CA VAL A 32 11.60 -8.29 -12.14
C VAL A 32 11.02 -8.87 -10.84
N ASN A 33 11.90 -9.37 -9.98
CA ASN A 33 11.61 -9.53 -8.55
C ASN A 33 11.94 -8.21 -7.84
N ALA A 34 11.01 -7.25 -7.88
CA ALA A 34 11.15 -6.01 -7.13
C ALA A 34 10.83 -6.29 -5.66
N LYS A 35 11.86 -6.43 -4.84
CA LYS A 35 11.72 -6.51 -3.39
C LYS A 35 11.65 -5.10 -2.83
N GLU A 36 10.54 -4.75 -2.20
CA GLU A 36 10.44 -3.47 -1.48
C GLU A 36 11.56 -3.37 -0.44
N THR A 37 12.17 -2.19 -0.34
CA THR A 37 13.11 -1.93 0.75
C THR A 37 12.35 -2.05 2.07
N PRO A 38 12.87 -2.84 3.04
CA PRO A 38 12.22 -2.96 4.34
C PRO A 38 12.02 -1.58 4.97
N LYS A 39 10.81 -1.31 5.44
CA LYS A 39 10.54 -0.06 6.16
C LYS A 39 11.39 0.03 7.43
N PRO A 40 11.92 1.21 7.79
CA PRO A 40 12.68 1.39 9.01
C PRO A 40 11.81 1.15 10.25
N LYS A 41 12.45 0.71 11.35
CA LYS A 41 11.80 0.63 12.66
C LYS A 41 11.80 2.02 13.32
N PRO A 42 10.67 2.48 13.87
CA PRO A 42 10.60 3.80 14.49
C PRO A 42 11.23 3.82 15.89
N GLN A 43 11.91 4.91 16.20
CA GLN A 43 12.36 5.24 17.54
C GLN A 43 11.21 5.80 18.39
N ASP A 44 11.30 5.66 19.71
CA ASP A 44 10.23 6.02 20.64
C ASP A 44 9.84 7.51 20.55
N TRP A 45 10.83 8.40 20.47
CA TRP A 45 10.58 9.83 20.34
C TRP A 45 9.91 10.19 19.01
N GLN A 46 10.11 9.41 17.94
CA GLN A 46 9.47 9.65 16.65
C GLN A 46 7.97 9.35 16.74
N ILE A 47 7.61 8.23 17.38
CA ILE A 47 6.21 7.89 17.62
C ILE A 47 5.53 8.92 18.54
N ASN A 48 6.22 9.36 19.59
CA ASN A 48 5.70 10.40 20.49
C ASN A 48 5.49 11.73 19.75
N GLY A 49 6.43 12.12 18.90
CA GLY A 49 6.32 13.32 18.06
C GLY A 49 5.15 13.24 17.08
N ILE A 50 4.96 12.09 16.42
CA ILE A 50 3.81 11.83 15.55
C ILE A 50 2.52 11.92 16.35
N SER A 51 2.43 11.25 17.50
CA SER A 51 1.23 11.27 18.35
C SER A 51 0.86 12.67 18.81
N ALA A 52 1.87 13.51 19.15
CA ALA A 52 1.66 14.90 19.52
C ALA A 52 1.21 15.76 18.32
N ALA A 53 1.81 15.55 17.14
CA ALA A 53 1.42 16.26 15.92
C ALA A 53 -0.01 15.93 15.45
N LEU A 54 -0.55 14.77 15.83
CA LEU A 54 -1.96 14.44 15.58
C LEU A 54 -2.95 15.26 16.42
N ASP A 55 -2.49 15.86 17.53
CA ASP A 55 -3.29 16.78 18.34
C ASP A 55 -3.19 18.24 17.87
N ASP A 56 -2.43 18.49 16.80
CA ASP A 56 -2.25 19.84 16.26
C ASP A 56 -3.56 20.37 15.64
N GLY A 57 -3.79 21.67 15.79
CA GLY A 57 -4.96 22.35 15.23
C GLY A 57 -4.95 22.43 13.71
N HIS A 58 -3.79 22.29 13.06
CA HIS A 58 -3.62 22.43 11.62
C HIS A 58 -3.68 21.08 10.90
N ASP A 59 -4.62 20.94 9.98
CA ASP A 59 -4.88 19.69 9.25
C ASP A 59 -3.66 19.17 8.48
N GLN A 60 -2.82 20.04 7.93
CA GLN A 60 -1.62 19.60 7.22
C GLN A 60 -0.56 19.01 8.14
N ILE A 61 -0.49 19.45 9.40
CA ILE A 61 0.45 18.87 10.38
C ILE A 61 -0.01 17.46 10.74
N LYS A 62 -1.31 17.28 10.97
CA LYS A 62 -1.92 15.96 11.18
C LYS A 62 -1.69 15.04 9.97
N LYS A 63 -1.90 15.53 8.76
CA LYS A 63 -1.61 14.77 7.52
C LYS A 63 -0.16 14.32 7.46
N TYR A 64 0.78 15.25 7.66
CA TYR A 64 2.21 14.92 7.61
C TYR A 64 2.60 13.87 8.65
N ALA A 65 2.02 13.95 9.85
CA ALA A 65 2.24 12.96 10.90
C ALA A 65 1.73 11.56 10.48
N LEU A 66 0.56 11.48 9.86
CA LEU A 66 -0.01 10.23 9.32
C LEU A 66 0.83 9.67 8.18
N ASP A 67 1.22 10.51 7.21
CA ASP A 67 2.07 10.11 6.09
C ASP A 67 3.41 9.57 6.59
N LYS A 68 4.02 10.26 7.57
CA LYS A 68 5.27 9.80 8.19
C LYS A 68 5.12 8.49 8.95
N LEU A 69 3.98 8.27 9.59
CA LEU A 69 3.70 7.01 10.28
C LEU A 69 3.69 5.82 9.32
N VAL A 70 3.17 6.00 8.11
CA VAL A 70 3.11 4.95 7.07
C VAL A 70 4.50 4.58 6.55
N GLU A 71 5.50 5.46 6.64
CA GLU A 71 6.88 5.15 6.24
C GLU A 71 7.57 4.12 7.16
N TYR A 72 7.04 3.89 8.38
CA TYR A 72 7.62 2.97 9.35
C TYR A 72 7.03 1.56 9.31
N ASP A 73 7.85 0.59 9.72
CA ASP A 73 7.37 -0.76 10.06
C ASP A 73 6.79 -0.77 11.48
N LEU A 74 5.47 -0.94 11.57
CA LEU A 74 4.73 -0.89 12.83
C LEU A 74 4.35 -2.28 13.37
N LYS A 75 4.72 -3.37 12.69
CA LYS A 75 4.32 -4.75 13.07
C LYS A 75 4.80 -5.16 14.46
N ASP A 76 5.94 -4.61 14.88
CA ASP A 76 6.57 -4.87 16.18
C ASP A 76 6.33 -3.74 17.20
N LEU A 77 5.32 -2.88 17.04
CA LEU A 77 5.10 -1.73 17.94
C LEU A 77 4.65 -2.12 19.36
N LYS A 78 4.75 -3.41 19.74
CA LYS A 78 4.44 -3.98 21.07
C LYS A 78 5.34 -3.38 22.16
N SER A 79 5.09 -2.14 22.50
CA SER A 79 5.63 -1.47 23.67
C SER A 79 4.47 -0.88 24.46
N PRO A 80 4.37 -1.15 25.78
CA PRO A 80 3.31 -0.60 26.63
C PRO A 80 3.31 0.94 26.72
N VAL A 81 4.37 1.59 26.23
CA VAL A 81 4.53 3.06 26.24
C VAL A 81 3.98 3.71 24.96
N LYS A 82 3.89 2.98 23.84
CA LYS A 82 3.75 3.56 22.48
C LYS A 82 2.31 3.67 21.96
N LYS A 83 1.33 3.14 22.71
CA LYS A 83 -0.11 3.17 22.46
C LYS A 83 -0.52 3.35 20.99
N PRO A 84 -0.16 2.39 20.10
CA PRO A 84 -0.65 2.42 18.73
C PRO A 84 -2.18 2.48 18.66
N GLU A 85 -2.88 2.06 19.70
CA GLU A 85 -4.33 2.18 19.86
C GLU A 85 -4.81 3.64 20.00
N ASP A 86 -4.05 4.50 20.68
CA ASP A 86 -4.35 5.94 20.81
C ASP A 86 -4.16 6.63 19.46
N ILE A 87 -3.09 6.28 18.73
CA ILE A 87 -2.84 6.79 17.38
C ILE A 87 -3.94 6.30 16.43
N ALA A 88 -4.32 5.03 16.49
CA ALA A 88 -5.43 4.47 15.73
C ALA A 88 -6.74 5.21 16.05
N GLU A 89 -6.98 5.56 17.30
CA GLU A 89 -8.14 6.37 17.69
C GLU A 89 -8.15 7.77 17.08
N LYS A 90 -7.02 8.46 17.13
CA LYS A 90 -6.89 9.77 16.49
C LYS A 90 -7.10 9.68 14.97
N ALA A 91 -6.47 8.70 14.32
CA ALA A 91 -6.64 8.45 12.89
C ALA A 91 -8.10 8.11 12.53
N ALA A 92 -8.78 7.27 13.30
CA ALA A 92 -10.18 6.93 13.07
C ALA A 92 -11.14 8.13 13.27
N LYS A 93 -10.85 9.02 14.23
CA LYS A 93 -11.59 10.28 14.38
C LYS A 93 -11.41 11.17 13.15
N ILE A 94 -10.17 11.33 12.68
CA ILE A 94 -9.85 12.10 11.47
C ILE A 94 -10.55 11.52 10.23
N LEU A 95 -10.52 10.19 10.05
CA LEU A 95 -11.15 9.51 8.91
C LEU A 95 -12.65 9.82 8.79
N LYS A 96 -13.34 9.95 9.94
CA LYS A 96 -14.78 10.22 10.03
C LYS A 96 -15.14 11.70 10.07
N ASP A 97 -14.16 12.60 10.17
CA ASP A 97 -14.42 14.03 10.20
C ASP A 97 -14.62 14.59 8.79
N GLU A 98 -15.89 14.80 8.41
CA GLU A 98 -16.26 15.35 7.11
C GLU A 98 -15.79 16.80 6.89
N LYS A 99 -15.40 17.52 7.95
CA LYS A 99 -14.86 18.89 7.83
C LYS A 99 -13.41 18.91 7.42
N VAL A 100 -12.70 17.80 7.63
CA VAL A 100 -11.29 17.64 7.26
C VAL A 100 -11.20 17.28 5.77
N SER A 101 -10.22 17.84 5.09
CA SER A 101 -10.02 17.60 3.65
C SER A 101 -9.85 16.11 3.33
N ALA A 102 -10.32 15.69 2.14
CA ALA A 102 -10.20 14.32 1.66
C ALA A 102 -8.76 13.78 1.74
N GLY A 103 -7.74 14.60 1.41
CA GLY A 103 -6.35 14.16 1.47
C GLY A 103 -5.88 13.77 2.87
N VAL A 104 -6.32 14.47 3.92
CA VAL A 104 -5.96 14.14 5.31
C VAL A 104 -6.71 12.88 5.77
N ARG A 105 -7.97 12.72 5.34
CA ARG A 105 -8.78 11.52 5.59
C ARG A 105 -8.19 10.28 4.90
N SER A 106 -7.66 10.45 3.69
CA SER A 106 -6.94 9.43 2.91
C SER A 106 -5.71 8.93 3.67
N SER A 107 -4.86 9.87 4.13
CA SER A 107 -3.71 9.55 4.98
C SER A 107 -4.11 8.83 6.28
N ALA A 108 -5.27 9.17 6.86
CA ALA A 108 -5.78 8.48 8.04
C ALA A 108 -6.20 7.03 7.76
N ALA A 109 -6.85 6.76 6.63
CA ALA A 109 -7.17 5.41 6.19
C ALA A 109 -5.89 4.58 5.98
N SER A 110 -4.91 5.12 5.25
CA SER A 110 -3.61 4.48 5.01
C SER A 110 -2.86 4.17 6.32
N ALA A 111 -2.85 5.12 7.26
CA ALA A 111 -2.26 4.94 8.58
C ALA A 111 -2.92 3.84 9.40
N LEU A 112 -4.26 3.74 9.37
CA LEU A 112 -4.99 2.66 10.05
C LEU A 112 -4.62 1.29 9.50
N GLY A 113 -4.50 1.14 8.18
CA GLY A 113 -4.03 -0.11 7.56
C GLY A 113 -2.61 -0.47 8.00
N ASN A 114 -1.70 0.51 8.02
CA ASN A 114 -0.31 0.28 8.43
C ASN A 114 -0.17 -0.06 9.94
N LEU A 115 -1.13 0.35 10.78
CA LEU A 115 -1.17 0.05 12.22
C LEU A 115 -1.62 -1.40 12.52
N GLY A 116 -2.24 -2.10 11.57
CA GLY A 116 -2.62 -3.51 11.69
C GLY A 116 -3.48 -3.80 12.92
N ASP A 117 -3.00 -4.70 13.79
CA ASP A 117 -3.76 -5.19 14.96
C ASP A 117 -4.33 -4.06 15.84
N ALA A 118 -3.61 -2.94 16.00
CA ALA A 118 -4.06 -1.81 16.81
C ALA A 118 -5.28 -1.07 16.21
N ALA A 119 -5.49 -1.19 14.91
CA ALA A 119 -6.61 -0.59 14.19
C ALA A 119 -7.81 -1.54 14.02
N THR A 120 -7.71 -2.81 14.45
CA THR A 120 -8.77 -3.84 14.26
C THR A 120 -10.16 -3.37 14.71
N LYS A 121 -10.23 -2.59 15.79
CA LYS A 121 -11.51 -2.06 16.32
C LYS A 121 -12.21 -1.09 15.37
N TYR A 122 -11.51 -0.56 14.37
CA TYR A 122 -12.01 0.40 13.38
C TYR A 122 -12.28 -0.21 12.01
N VAL A 123 -12.11 -1.52 11.83
CA VAL A 123 -12.46 -2.21 10.58
C VAL A 123 -13.90 -1.92 10.13
N PRO A 124 -14.92 -1.87 11.02
CA PRO A 124 -16.28 -1.49 10.60
C PRO A 124 -16.37 -0.06 10.05
N ASP A 125 -15.63 0.88 10.64
CA ASP A 125 -15.60 2.27 10.17
C ASP A 125 -14.95 2.36 8.78
N ILE A 126 -13.82 1.68 8.56
CA ILE A 126 -13.13 1.61 7.26
C ILE A 126 -14.04 0.97 6.20
N ALA A 127 -14.73 -0.13 6.55
CA ALA A 127 -15.65 -0.80 5.64
C ALA A 127 -16.87 0.07 5.27
N ASN A 128 -17.35 0.91 6.19
CA ASN A 128 -18.42 1.87 5.90
C ASN A 128 -17.94 2.96 4.95
N ILE A 129 -16.74 3.51 5.18
CA ILE A 129 -16.11 4.49 4.30
C ILE A 129 -15.92 3.94 2.88
N LEU A 130 -15.47 2.69 2.75
CA LEU A 130 -15.27 2.03 1.46
C LEU A 130 -16.56 1.92 0.64
N LYS A 131 -17.70 1.69 1.30
CA LYS A 131 -19.00 1.49 0.64
C LYS A 131 -19.77 2.77 0.38
N ASP A 132 -19.43 3.87 1.05
CA ASP A 132 -20.13 5.14 0.89
C ASP A 132 -19.67 5.87 -0.38
N GLU A 133 -20.50 5.82 -1.43
CA GLU A 133 -20.23 6.46 -2.71
C GLU A 133 -20.07 7.99 -2.63
N LYS A 134 -20.57 8.62 -1.56
CA LYS A 134 -20.42 10.07 -1.34
C LYS A 134 -19.04 10.44 -0.82
N VAL A 135 -18.32 9.48 -0.23
CA VAL A 135 -16.94 9.72 0.20
C VAL A 135 -16.05 9.85 -1.02
N ASP A 136 -15.12 10.80 -0.95
CA ASP A 136 -14.12 11.07 -1.98
C ASP A 136 -13.39 9.78 -2.42
N ALA A 137 -13.18 9.62 -3.73
CA ALA A 137 -12.64 8.41 -4.31
C ALA A 137 -11.24 8.03 -3.78
N PHE A 138 -10.40 9.03 -3.44
CA PHE A 138 -9.08 8.77 -2.87
C PHE A 138 -9.19 8.17 -1.47
N VAL A 139 -10.09 8.70 -0.64
CA VAL A 139 -10.33 8.17 0.71
C VAL A 139 -10.84 6.73 0.65
N ARG A 140 -11.74 6.42 -0.29
CA ARG A 140 -12.22 5.04 -0.48
C ARG A 140 -11.13 4.11 -1.00
N SER A 141 -10.26 4.60 -1.89
CA SER A 141 -9.11 3.84 -2.41
C SER A 141 -8.16 3.46 -1.28
N ASP A 142 -7.79 4.42 -0.43
CA ASP A 142 -6.90 4.15 0.71
C ASP A 142 -7.58 3.28 1.78
N ALA A 143 -8.90 3.43 1.98
CA ALA A 143 -9.68 2.53 2.83
C ALA A 143 -9.72 1.09 2.30
N ALA A 144 -9.66 0.88 0.98
CA ALA A 144 -9.57 -0.45 0.39
C ALA A 144 -8.18 -1.09 0.55
N SER A 145 -7.14 -0.25 0.59
CA SER A 145 -5.75 -0.70 0.78
C SER A 145 -5.41 -0.98 2.25
N ALA A 146 -6.22 -0.45 3.18
CA ALA A 146 -6.03 -0.57 4.62
C ALA A 146 -6.55 -1.91 5.16
#